data_AF-A0A9Q4MIM9-F1
#
_entry.id   AF-A0A9Q4MIM9-F1
#
_cell.length_a   1.000
_cell.length_b   1.000
_cell.length_c   1.000
_cell.angle_alpha   90.00
_cell.angle_beta   90.00
_cell.angle_gamma   90.00
#
_symmetry.space_group_name_H-M   'P 1'
#
loop_
_entity.id
_entity.type
_entity.pdbx_description
1 polymer ?
#
loop_
_entity_poly.entity_id
_entity_poly.type
_entity_poly.pdbx_seq_one_letter_code
_entity_poly.pdbx_strand_id
1 'polypeptide(L)'
;MLPLPQCRIPATYLRGGTSKGVFFRLEDLPPACRVPGPARDALLLRVIGSPDPYGKQIDGMGGGTSSTSKVVIIAPSAYPNHDVDYLFGQVAIEGACVDWTGNCGNLSAAVGPFAIAAGIVDPARVPHRGICSVRIWQANIGKTIVAHVPILDGQVQESGDFMIQGVAFPGAEVRLEFLNPADVGGDRAMFPTGHLIDTLEVPGLGPIEATLINAGIPMLCVDAHALGYTGTELQEAINGDPHALVCLETLRAYGALRMGVIGHLEDMVQHQHTPKLAFVAAPADYVASGGRHVHATEIDVLVRAMSMGRLHHAMMGTAAVALGTAAAIPGTLVNRAAGGGLRRVVRFGHPSGTLQVGAEVHQVNGQWSVANVRMSRSARVLMEGCVRVPAESVQNVD
;
A
#
# COMPACT_ATOMS: atom_id res chain seq x y z
N MET A 1 6.29 -9.11 -41.12
CA MET A 1 6.01 -10.45 -40.57
C MET A 1 4.53 -10.54 -40.23
N LEU A 2 3.91 -11.72 -40.34
CA LEU A 2 2.55 -11.94 -39.84
C LEU A 2 2.55 -11.84 -38.31
N PRO A 3 1.49 -11.29 -37.69
CA PRO A 3 1.40 -11.17 -36.24
C PRO A 3 1.42 -12.57 -35.59
N LEU A 4 2.32 -12.78 -34.64
CA LEU A 4 2.41 -14.03 -33.88
C LEU A 4 1.22 -14.14 -32.90
N PRO A 5 0.77 -15.37 -32.57
CA PRO A 5 -0.21 -15.58 -31.52
C PRO A 5 0.27 -15.00 -30.18
N GLN A 6 -0.67 -14.55 -29.34
CA GLN A 6 -0.36 -14.04 -28.01
C GLN A 6 0.27 -15.12 -27.11
N CYS A 7 1.23 -14.72 -26.29
CA CYS A 7 1.79 -15.56 -25.23
C CYS A 7 0.77 -15.74 -24.11
N ARG A 8 0.71 -16.94 -23.51
CA ARG A 8 -0.11 -17.25 -22.33
C ARG A 8 0.80 -17.35 -21.12
N ILE A 9 0.50 -16.62 -20.06
CA ILE A 9 1.31 -16.59 -18.83
C ILE A 9 0.40 -16.92 -17.65
N PRO A 10 0.66 -18.00 -16.88
CA PRO A 10 -0.10 -18.32 -15.68
C PRO A 10 -0.15 -17.15 -14.71
N ALA A 11 -1.35 -16.83 -14.22
CA ALA A 11 -1.57 -15.72 -13.30
C ALA A 11 -2.87 -15.89 -12.52
N THR A 12 -2.92 -15.26 -11.35
CA THR A 12 -4.12 -15.17 -10.54
C THR A 12 -4.45 -13.71 -10.28
N TYR A 13 -5.69 -13.31 -10.53
CA TYR A 13 -6.19 -11.97 -10.22
C TYR A 13 -6.90 -12.01 -8.88
N LEU A 14 -6.36 -11.30 -7.89
CA LEU A 14 -6.87 -11.31 -6.52
C LEU A 14 -7.31 -9.92 -6.08
N ARG A 15 -8.32 -9.91 -5.20
CA ARG A 15 -8.54 -8.81 -4.27
C ARG A 15 -7.74 -9.09 -3.00
N GLY A 16 -6.91 -8.14 -2.58
CA GLY A 16 -6.30 -8.10 -1.25
C GLY A 16 -6.66 -6.80 -0.57
N GLY A 17 -7.37 -6.85 0.56
CA GLY A 17 -7.96 -5.67 1.20
C GLY A 17 -8.86 -4.90 0.23
N THR A 18 -8.62 -3.59 0.13
CA THR A 18 -9.31 -2.67 -0.79
C THR A 18 -8.50 -2.42 -2.08
N SER A 19 -7.77 -3.43 -2.57
CA SER A 19 -6.99 -3.35 -3.80
C SER A 19 -7.13 -4.62 -4.63
N LYS A 20 -6.93 -4.51 -5.94
CA LYS A 20 -6.84 -5.64 -6.85
C LYS A 20 -5.47 -5.66 -7.52
N GLY A 21 -4.93 -6.84 -7.77
CA GLY A 21 -3.66 -7.00 -8.46
C GLY A 21 -3.55 -8.34 -9.18
N VAL A 22 -2.66 -8.38 -10.17
CA VAL A 22 -2.31 -9.61 -10.89
C VAL A 22 -1.08 -10.25 -10.23
N PHE A 23 -1.22 -11.49 -9.80
CA PHE A 23 -0.20 -12.24 -9.09
C PHE A 23 0.42 -13.29 -10.01
N PHE A 24 1.73 -13.41 -9.91
CA PHE A 24 2.54 -14.37 -10.66
C PHE A 24 3.43 -15.14 -9.71
N ARG A 25 3.64 -16.44 -9.97
CA ARG A 25 4.83 -17.12 -9.47
C ARG A 25 6.01 -16.71 -10.34
N LEU A 26 7.18 -16.52 -9.74
CA LEU A 26 8.39 -16.14 -10.48
C LEU A 26 8.72 -17.14 -11.59
N GLU A 27 8.52 -18.43 -11.32
CA GLU A 27 8.80 -19.52 -12.28
C GLU A 27 7.86 -19.52 -13.49
N ASP A 28 6.64 -18.98 -13.36
CA ASP A 28 5.65 -18.90 -14.44
C ASP A 28 5.94 -17.76 -15.42
N LEU A 29 6.79 -16.81 -15.04
CA LEU A 29 7.19 -15.72 -15.92
C LEU A 29 8.14 -16.25 -17.03
N PRO A 30 8.10 -15.64 -18.24
CA PRO A 30 9.07 -15.91 -19.28
C PRO A 30 10.51 -15.74 -18.76
N PRO A 31 11.50 -16.54 -19.23
CA PRO A 31 12.86 -16.53 -18.68
C PRO A 31 13.49 -15.14 -18.55
N ALA A 32 13.35 -14.28 -19.56
CA ALA A 32 13.87 -12.91 -19.54
C ALA A 32 13.23 -12.02 -18.45
N CYS A 33 12.00 -12.32 -18.03
CA CYS A 33 11.26 -11.57 -17.02
C CYS A 33 11.49 -12.11 -15.60
N ARG A 34 12.20 -13.24 -15.43
CA ARG A 34 12.52 -13.84 -14.12
C ARG A 34 13.59 -13.08 -13.35
N VAL A 35 14.27 -12.13 -13.99
CA VAL A 35 15.18 -11.18 -13.35
C VAL A 35 14.61 -9.76 -13.41
N PRO A 36 14.92 -8.87 -12.45
CA PRO A 36 14.53 -7.46 -12.56
C PRO A 36 15.15 -6.82 -13.80
N GLY A 37 14.37 -6.00 -14.50
CA GLY A 37 14.86 -5.27 -15.67
C GLY A 37 13.77 -4.95 -16.69
N PRO A 38 14.16 -4.33 -17.82
CA PRO A 38 13.23 -3.83 -18.82
C PRO A 38 12.27 -4.88 -19.37
N ALA A 39 12.69 -6.14 -19.47
CA ALA A 39 11.84 -7.22 -19.99
C ALA A 39 10.66 -7.51 -19.08
N ARG A 40 10.92 -7.54 -17.78
CA ARG A 40 9.88 -7.70 -16.77
C ARG A 40 8.93 -6.50 -16.79
N ASP A 41 9.48 -5.29 -16.82
CA ASP A 41 8.66 -4.07 -16.78
C ASP A 41 7.77 -3.95 -18.02
N ALA A 42 8.30 -4.21 -19.22
CA ALA A 42 7.55 -4.19 -20.47
C ALA A 42 6.41 -5.22 -20.46
N LEU A 43 6.68 -6.44 -19.99
CA LEU A 43 5.66 -7.48 -19.83
C LEU A 43 4.54 -7.00 -18.89
N LEU A 44 4.89 -6.52 -17.70
CA LEU A 44 3.92 -6.14 -16.67
C LEU A 44 3.11 -4.90 -17.05
N LEU A 45 3.75 -3.93 -17.72
CA LEU A 45 3.07 -2.79 -18.35
C LEU A 45 2.01 -3.29 -19.34
N ARG A 46 2.36 -4.23 -20.23
CA ARG A 46 1.43 -4.76 -21.22
C ARG A 46 0.29 -5.56 -20.60
N VAL A 47 0.57 -6.38 -19.57
CA VAL A 47 -0.45 -7.14 -18.82
C VAL A 47 -1.49 -6.20 -18.22
N ILE A 48 -1.04 -5.10 -17.63
CA ILE A 48 -1.92 -4.13 -16.98
C ILE A 48 -2.62 -3.22 -18.00
N GLY A 49 -2.03 -3.03 -19.18
CA GLY A 49 -2.57 -2.15 -20.23
C GLY A 49 -2.07 -0.72 -20.09
N SER A 50 -0.77 -0.55 -19.82
CA SER A 50 -0.09 0.74 -19.67
C SER A 50 1.15 0.83 -20.56
N PRO A 51 1.61 2.05 -20.93
CA PRO A 51 0.96 3.34 -20.70
C PRO A 51 -0.35 3.47 -21.48
N ASP A 52 -1.40 3.99 -20.83
CA ASP A 52 -2.69 4.26 -21.47
C ASP A 52 -3.01 5.76 -21.40
N PRO A 53 -2.98 6.49 -22.54
CA PRO A 53 -3.30 7.91 -22.58
C PRO A 53 -4.78 8.20 -22.27
N TYR A 54 -5.65 7.18 -22.28
CA TYR A 54 -7.07 7.33 -21.93
C TYR A 54 -7.33 7.17 -20.42
N GLY A 55 -6.34 6.72 -19.66
CA GLY A 55 -6.44 6.53 -18.21
C GLY A 55 -7.45 5.44 -17.80
N LYS A 56 -7.83 4.53 -18.70
CA LYS A 56 -8.87 3.51 -18.47
C LYS A 56 -8.33 2.10 -18.32
N GLN A 57 -7.17 1.81 -18.91
CA GLN A 57 -6.53 0.50 -19.01
C GLN A 57 -7.46 -0.55 -19.65
N ILE A 58 -8.22 -0.14 -20.67
CA ILE A 58 -9.21 -1.00 -21.36
C ILE A 58 -8.56 -2.22 -22.02
N ASP A 59 -7.33 -2.08 -22.50
CA ASP A 59 -6.59 -3.15 -23.20
C ASP A 59 -5.64 -3.91 -22.26
N GLY A 60 -6.07 -4.15 -21.02
CA GLY A 60 -5.31 -4.90 -20.02
C GLY A 60 -6.11 -5.23 -18.76
N MET A 61 -5.42 -5.76 -17.75
CA MET A 61 -6.01 -6.18 -16.47
C MET A 61 -6.15 -5.03 -15.46
N GLY A 62 -5.64 -3.85 -15.79
CA GLY A 62 -5.76 -2.64 -15.00
C GLY A 62 -7.21 -2.17 -14.89
N GLY A 63 -7.44 -1.16 -14.05
CA GLY A 63 -8.79 -0.62 -13.82
C GLY A 63 -8.84 0.90 -13.80
N GLY A 64 -7.82 1.57 -14.34
CA GLY A 64 -7.77 3.04 -14.39
C GLY A 64 -7.63 3.71 -13.02
N THR A 65 -7.22 2.98 -11.98
CA THR A 65 -6.96 3.54 -10.64
C THR A 65 -5.69 2.96 -10.04
N SER A 66 -5.04 3.72 -9.14
CA SER A 66 -3.85 3.24 -8.42
C SER A 66 -4.12 1.98 -7.59
N SER A 67 -5.36 1.78 -7.12
CA SER A 67 -5.78 0.61 -6.33
C SER A 67 -5.99 -0.66 -7.17
N THR A 68 -6.05 -0.54 -8.50
CA THR A 68 -6.30 -1.64 -9.43
C THR A 68 -5.24 -1.77 -10.54
N SER A 69 -4.21 -0.93 -10.53
CA SER A 69 -3.05 -0.98 -11.44
C SER A 69 -1.83 -1.52 -10.67
N LYS A 70 -1.84 -2.82 -10.37
CA LYS A 70 -0.89 -3.46 -9.45
C LYS A 70 -0.50 -4.86 -9.91
N VAL A 71 0.78 -5.17 -9.78
CA VAL A 71 1.33 -6.49 -10.07
C VAL A 71 2.12 -7.00 -8.87
N VAL A 72 2.10 -8.32 -8.70
CA VAL A 72 2.77 -9.02 -7.60
C VAL A 72 3.52 -10.22 -8.16
N ILE A 73 4.78 -10.36 -7.77
CA ILE A 73 5.60 -11.53 -8.09
C ILE A 73 5.96 -12.22 -6.79
N ILE A 74 5.71 -13.52 -6.76
CA ILE A 74 5.90 -14.38 -5.59
C ILE A 74 6.91 -15.47 -5.92
N ALA A 75 7.85 -15.73 -5.00
CA ALA A 75 8.82 -16.82 -5.13
C ALA A 75 9.03 -17.50 -3.76
N PRO A 76 9.48 -18.77 -3.73
CA PRO A 76 10.03 -19.35 -2.50
C PRO A 76 11.11 -18.44 -1.92
N SER A 77 11.11 -18.23 -0.60
CA SER A 77 12.08 -17.31 0.00
C SER A 77 13.48 -17.90 0.06
N ALA A 78 14.48 -17.11 -0.30
CA ALA A 78 15.88 -17.41 -0.03
C ALA A 78 16.34 -16.93 1.36
N TYR A 79 15.49 -16.18 2.08
CA TYR A 79 15.83 -15.59 3.37
C TYR A 79 15.51 -16.56 4.52
N PRO A 80 16.42 -16.74 5.49
CA PRO A 80 16.15 -17.57 6.66
C PRO A 80 14.87 -17.15 7.36
N ASN A 81 14.13 -18.13 7.87
CA ASN A 81 12.89 -17.94 8.62
C ASN A 81 11.74 -17.27 7.84
N HIS A 82 11.78 -17.25 6.52
CA HIS A 82 10.68 -16.80 5.66
C HIS A 82 10.19 -17.96 4.79
N ASP A 83 8.90 -17.93 4.46
CA ASP A 83 8.27 -18.94 3.61
C ASP A 83 8.27 -18.47 2.14
N VAL A 84 8.12 -17.16 1.92
CA VAL A 84 7.87 -16.59 0.59
C VAL A 84 8.48 -15.20 0.43
N ASP A 85 9.07 -14.94 -0.74
CA ASP A 85 9.49 -13.61 -1.19
C ASP A 85 8.33 -12.93 -1.93
N TYR A 86 8.04 -11.69 -1.54
CA TYR A 86 6.99 -10.85 -2.09
C TYR A 86 7.60 -9.59 -2.73
N LEU A 87 7.45 -9.48 -4.05
CA LEU A 87 7.78 -8.29 -4.81
C LEU A 87 6.51 -7.62 -5.35
N PHE A 88 6.37 -6.32 -5.08
CA PHE A 88 5.26 -5.49 -5.51
C PHE A 88 5.70 -4.49 -6.57
N GLY A 89 4.96 -4.40 -7.66
CA GLY A 89 5.11 -3.36 -8.67
C GLY A 89 3.85 -2.49 -8.76
N GLN A 90 4.00 -1.18 -8.57
CA GLN A 90 2.98 -0.20 -8.87
C GLN A 90 3.10 0.23 -10.33
N VAL A 91 2.13 -0.14 -11.17
CA VAL A 91 2.16 0.21 -12.59
C VAL A 91 1.53 1.59 -12.76
N ALA A 92 2.27 2.54 -13.34
CA ALA A 92 1.75 3.85 -13.71
C ALA A 92 0.69 3.71 -14.80
N ILE A 93 -0.38 4.50 -14.73
CA ILE A 93 -1.51 4.37 -15.67
C ILE A 93 -1.12 4.97 -17.01
N GLU A 94 -0.77 6.26 -17.03
CA GLU A 94 -0.44 7.03 -18.23
C GLU A 94 1.06 6.95 -18.60
N GLY A 95 1.92 6.57 -17.65
CA GLY A 95 3.37 6.49 -17.83
C GLY A 95 3.86 5.06 -18.07
N ALA A 96 4.96 4.92 -18.83
CA ALA A 96 5.62 3.63 -19.08
C ALA A 96 6.59 3.26 -17.94
N CYS A 97 6.07 3.14 -16.72
CA CYS A 97 6.89 2.90 -15.53
C CYS A 97 6.22 1.89 -14.59
N VAL A 98 7.03 0.95 -14.08
CA VAL A 98 6.69 0.11 -12.94
C VAL A 98 7.54 0.56 -11.76
N ASP A 99 6.88 1.09 -10.74
CA ASP A 99 7.54 1.56 -9.52
C ASP A 99 7.67 0.40 -8.52
N TRP A 100 8.91 0.03 -8.22
CA TRP A 100 9.31 -1.05 -7.31
C TRP A 100 9.79 -0.55 -5.94
N THR A 101 9.64 0.73 -5.63
CA THR A 101 10.26 1.36 -4.44
C THR A 101 9.55 1.07 -3.12
N GLY A 102 8.30 0.61 -3.17
CA GLY A 102 7.45 0.46 -1.99
C GLY A 102 6.77 -0.90 -1.85
N ASN A 103 5.96 -1.02 -0.81
CA ASN A 103 5.10 -2.16 -0.54
C ASN A 103 3.62 -1.81 -0.74
N CYS A 104 2.78 -2.81 -1.04
CA CYS A 104 1.33 -2.68 -0.99
C CYS A 104 0.73 -3.47 0.19
N GLY A 105 0.53 -2.79 1.33
CA GLY A 105 0.00 -3.43 2.53
C GLY A 105 -1.41 -4.03 2.38
N ASN A 106 -2.20 -3.57 1.40
CA ASN A 106 -3.49 -4.20 1.09
C ASN A 106 -3.30 -5.56 0.41
N LEU A 107 -2.40 -5.65 -0.57
CA LEU A 107 -2.11 -6.90 -1.28
C LEU A 107 -1.30 -7.89 -0.44
N SER A 108 -0.60 -7.45 0.62
CA SER A 108 -0.01 -8.35 1.61
C SER A 108 -1.00 -9.36 2.20
N ALA A 109 -2.29 -8.99 2.29
CA ALA A 109 -3.37 -9.90 2.73
C ALA A 109 -3.63 -11.06 1.74
N ALA A 110 -3.31 -10.87 0.47
CA ALA A 110 -3.49 -11.86 -0.59
C ALA A 110 -2.21 -12.70 -0.85
N VAL A 111 -1.04 -12.23 -0.40
CA VAL A 111 0.24 -12.95 -0.57
C VAL A 111 0.23 -14.29 0.16
N GLY A 112 -0.17 -14.31 1.44
CA GLY A 112 -0.26 -15.56 2.21
C GLY A 112 -1.20 -16.59 1.56
N PRO A 113 -2.47 -16.24 1.30
CA PRO A 113 -3.41 -17.06 0.54
C PRO A 113 -2.83 -17.59 -0.78
N PHE A 114 -2.25 -16.71 -1.60
CA PHE A 114 -1.66 -17.09 -2.88
C PHE A 114 -0.50 -18.08 -2.70
N ALA A 115 0.41 -17.83 -1.76
CA ALA A 115 1.58 -18.69 -1.53
C ALA A 115 1.19 -20.10 -1.07
N ILE A 116 0.13 -20.23 -0.26
CA ILE A 116 -0.43 -21.53 0.16
C ILE A 116 -1.05 -22.24 -1.04
N ALA A 117 -1.95 -21.59 -1.78
CA ALA A 117 -2.62 -22.18 -2.94
C ALA A 117 -1.65 -22.55 -4.08
N ALA A 118 -0.58 -21.76 -4.25
CA ALA A 118 0.49 -21.98 -5.21
C ALA A 118 1.47 -23.10 -4.83
N GLY A 119 1.33 -23.70 -3.65
CA GLY A 119 2.23 -24.75 -3.16
C GLY A 119 3.64 -24.26 -2.79
N ILE A 120 3.79 -22.97 -2.48
CA ILE A 120 5.10 -22.36 -2.14
C ILE A 120 5.41 -22.55 -0.66
N VAL A 121 4.40 -22.50 0.21
CA VAL A 121 4.56 -22.73 1.64
C VAL A 121 4.77 -24.22 1.92
N ASP A 122 5.74 -24.54 2.78
CA ASP A 122 5.99 -25.91 3.24
C ASP A 122 4.67 -26.57 3.73
N PRO A 123 4.23 -27.69 3.13
CA PRO A 123 3.00 -28.38 3.50
C PRO A 123 2.93 -28.74 4.99
N ALA A 124 4.07 -28.97 5.66
CA ALA A 124 4.10 -29.26 7.10
C ALA A 124 3.63 -28.07 7.96
N ARG A 125 3.64 -26.84 7.41
CA ARG A 125 3.14 -25.62 8.06
C ARG A 125 1.68 -25.31 7.75
N VAL A 126 1.06 -26.03 6.81
CA VAL A 126 -0.35 -25.83 6.43
C VAL A 126 -1.22 -26.85 7.16
N PRO A 127 -1.96 -26.45 8.22
CA PRO A 127 -2.79 -27.39 8.96
C PRO A 127 -4.00 -27.83 8.13
N HIS A 128 -4.60 -28.99 8.44
CA HIS A 128 -5.88 -29.37 7.83
C HIS A 128 -7.00 -28.38 8.20
N ARG A 129 -6.98 -27.81 9.40
CA ARG A 129 -7.93 -26.80 9.88
C ARG A 129 -7.24 -25.90 10.90
N GLY A 130 -7.44 -24.58 10.81
CA GLY A 130 -6.87 -23.63 11.77
C GLY A 130 -6.29 -22.39 11.09
N ILE A 131 -5.16 -21.90 11.59
CA ILE A 131 -4.44 -20.74 11.04
C ILE A 131 -3.06 -21.19 10.55
N CYS A 132 -2.72 -20.84 9.31
CA CYS A 132 -1.35 -20.91 8.80
C CYS A 132 -0.70 -19.52 8.91
N SER A 133 0.38 -19.40 9.68
CA SER A 133 1.16 -18.16 9.76
C SER A 133 2.25 -18.17 8.68
N VAL A 134 1.99 -17.45 7.59
CA VAL A 134 2.91 -17.31 6.45
C VAL A 134 3.85 -16.13 6.71
N ARG A 135 5.15 -16.41 6.69
CA ARG A 135 6.23 -15.45 6.92
C ARG A 135 6.69 -14.91 5.58
N ILE A 136 6.33 -13.67 5.29
CA ILE A 136 6.55 -13.02 4.00
C ILE A 136 7.76 -12.11 4.12
N TRP A 137 8.77 -12.36 3.28
CA TRP A 137 9.86 -11.42 3.06
C TRP A 137 9.42 -10.40 2.01
N GLN A 138 9.20 -9.15 2.43
CA GLN A 138 8.86 -8.06 1.53
C GLN A 138 10.15 -7.57 0.86
N ALA A 139 10.35 -7.97 -0.40
CA ALA A 139 11.61 -7.79 -1.12
C ALA A 139 11.88 -6.36 -1.58
N ASN A 140 10.85 -5.52 -1.76
CA ASN A 140 11.03 -4.10 -2.11
C ASN A 140 11.69 -3.31 -0.97
N ILE A 141 11.27 -3.58 0.27
CA ILE A 141 11.68 -2.78 1.43
C ILE A 141 12.60 -3.54 2.41
N GLY A 142 12.76 -4.85 2.24
CA GLY A 142 13.59 -5.69 3.10
C GLY A 142 13.01 -5.86 4.50
N LYS A 143 11.70 -6.15 4.60
CA LYS A 143 10.99 -6.26 5.88
C LYS A 143 10.13 -7.51 5.96
N THR A 144 9.90 -7.98 7.18
CA THR A 144 9.06 -9.14 7.46
C THR A 144 7.61 -8.73 7.65
N ILE A 145 6.70 -9.45 6.99
CA ILE A 145 5.26 -9.39 7.21
C ILE A 145 4.78 -10.80 7.56
N VAL A 146 3.94 -10.94 8.59
CA VAL A 146 3.29 -12.22 8.91
C VAL A 146 1.82 -12.13 8.53
N ALA A 147 1.36 -13.06 7.69
CA ALA A 147 -0.04 -13.22 7.35
C ALA A 147 -0.61 -14.45 8.04
N HIS A 148 -1.63 -14.24 8.88
CA HIS A 148 -2.36 -15.31 9.56
C HIS A 148 -3.55 -15.71 8.71
N VAL A 149 -3.38 -16.76 7.92
CA VAL A 149 -4.35 -17.20 6.91
C VAL A 149 -5.22 -18.31 7.49
N PRO A 150 -6.56 -18.16 7.51
CA PRO A 150 -7.45 -19.23 7.94
C PRO A 150 -7.47 -20.37 6.92
N ILE A 151 -7.44 -21.60 7.41
CA ILE A 151 -7.39 -22.84 6.63
C ILE A 151 -8.58 -23.73 7.00
N LEU A 152 -9.24 -24.24 5.98
CA LEU A 152 -10.34 -25.21 6.06
C LEU A 152 -10.07 -26.36 5.08
N ASP A 153 -10.08 -27.58 5.59
CA ASP A 153 -9.88 -28.82 4.83
C ASP A 153 -8.61 -28.78 3.95
N GLY A 154 -7.52 -28.28 4.53
CA GLY A 154 -6.20 -28.14 3.90
C GLY A 154 -6.11 -27.02 2.85
N GLN A 155 -7.16 -26.22 2.68
CA GLN A 155 -7.25 -25.13 1.70
C GLN A 155 -7.45 -23.78 2.37
N VAL A 156 -7.10 -22.70 1.66
CA VAL A 156 -7.37 -21.35 2.14
C VAL A 156 -8.87 -21.12 2.32
N GLN A 157 -9.27 -20.69 3.51
CA GLN A 157 -10.63 -20.23 3.77
C GLN A 157 -10.77 -18.78 3.28
N GLU A 158 -11.42 -18.57 2.12
CA GLU A 158 -11.60 -17.22 1.56
C GLU A 158 -12.90 -16.54 1.99
N SER A 159 -13.97 -17.33 2.16
CA SER A 159 -15.29 -16.83 2.58
C SER A 159 -15.38 -16.66 4.10
N GLY A 160 -16.24 -15.76 4.55
CA GLY A 160 -16.43 -15.46 5.97
C GLY A 160 -17.39 -14.29 6.14
N ASP A 161 -17.52 -13.79 7.37
CA ASP A 161 -18.40 -12.69 7.76
C ASP A 161 -17.64 -11.40 8.11
N PHE A 162 -16.29 -11.40 7.99
CA PHE A 162 -15.47 -10.24 8.30
C PHE A 162 -15.63 -9.15 7.24
N MET A 163 -16.05 -7.96 7.69
CA MET A 163 -16.29 -6.78 6.87
C MET A 163 -15.14 -5.77 6.96
N ILE A 164 -14.73 -5.24 5.81
CA ILE A 164 -13.77 -4.14 5.71
C ILE A 164 -14.44 -3.00 4.98
N GLN A 165 -14.36 -1.79 5.55
CA GLN A 165 -14.92 -0.60 4.92
C GLN A 165 -14.17 -0.29 3.61
N GLY A 166 -14.91 -0.20 2.50
CA GLY A 166 -14.36 -0.14 1.13
C GLY A 166 -14.36 -1.48 0.38
N VAL A 167 -14.83 -2.58 0.99
CA VAL A 167 -15.09 -3.86 0.32
C VAL A 167 -16.58 -4.17 0.39
N ALA A 168 -17.20 -4.45 -0.75
CA ALA A 168 -18.65 -4.63 -0.87
C ALA A 168 -19.21 -5.87 -0.16
N PHE A 169 -18.40 -6.94 -0.06
CA PHE A 169 -18.83 -8.24 0.46
C PHE A 169 -17.88 -8.72 1.57
N PRO A 170 -18.38 -9.46 2.56
CA PRO A 170 -17.53 -10.03 3.61
C PRO A 170 -16.61 -11.12 3.04
N GLY A 171 -15.57 -11.44 3.80
CA GLY A 171 -14.66 -12.56 3.53
C GLY A 171 -14.08 -13.09 4.83
N ALA A 172 -13.14 -14.03 4.74
CA ALA A 172 -12.40 -14.48 5.92
C ALA A 172 -11.43 -13.38 6.39
N GLU A 173 -11.28 -13.25 7.71
CA GLU A 173 -10.28 -12.35 8.29
C GLU A 173 -8.87 -12.91 8.07
N VAL A 174 -8.00 -12.07 7.51
CA VAL A 174 -6.56 -12.28 7.44
C VAL A 174 -5.90 -11.21 8.30
N ARG A 175 -5.34 -11.62 9.44
CA ARG A 175 -4.59 -10.71 10.31
C ARG A 175 -3.18 -10.55 9.78
N LEU A 176 -2.72 -9.31 9.69
CA LEU A 176 -1.38 -8.95 9.23
C LEU A 176 -0.57 -8.33 10.38
N GLU A 177 0.68 -8.74 10.47
CA GLU A 177 1.68 -8.13 11.35
C GLU A 177 2.86 -7.63 10.52
N PHE A 178 3.15 -6.34 10.61
CA PHE A 178 4.31 -5.71 9.99
C PHE A 178 5.38 -5.58 11.07
N LEU A 179 6.42 -6.41 10.98
CA LEU A 179 7.46 -6.50 12.02
C LEU A 179 8.56 -5.47 11.74
N ASN A 180 8.96 -4.74 12.79
CA ASN A 180 9.97 -3.68 12.73
C ASN A 180 9.82 -2.77 11.49
N PRO A 181 8.64 -2.14 11.27
CA PRO A 181 8.32 -1.46 10.01
C PRO A 181 9.13 -0.19 9.75
N ALA A 182 9.97 0.24 10.70
CA ALA A 182 10.92 1.33 10.57
C ALA A 182 12.32 0.87 11.04
N ASP A 183 13.38 1.50 10.52
CA ASP A 183 14.73 1.30 11.04
C ASP A 183 15.00 2.26 12.21
N VAL A 184 15.86 1.83 13.15
CA VAL A 184 16.22 2.61 14.34
C VAL A 184 17.20 3.75 14.01
N GLY A 185 17.83 3.75 12.82
CA GLY A 185 18.75 4.79 12.38
C GLY A 185 19.16 4.67 10.91
N GLY A 186 20.05 5.56 10.46
CA GLY A 186 20.49 5.67 9.06
C GLY A 186 19.45 6.31 8.14
N ASP A 187 19.65 6.17 6.82
CA ASP A 187 18.79 6.78 5.77
C ASP A 187 17.32 6.29 5.80
N ARG A 188 17.01 5.31 6.65
CA ARG A 188 15.67 4.73 6.83
C ARG A 188 15.12 4.89 8.25
N ALA A 189 15.69 5.80 9.03
CA ALA A 189 15.20 6.14 10.36
C ALA A 189 13.70 6.46 10.35
N MET A 190 12.99 6.07 11.41
CA MET A 190 11.53 6.30 11.53
C MET A 190 11.13 7.76 11.34
N PHE A 191 11.93 8.70 11.85
CA PHE A 191 11.79 10.13 11.60
C PHE A 191 13.06 10.60 10.87
N PRO A 192 13.06 10.67 9.52
CA PRO A 192 14.27 10.96 8.74
C PRO A 192 14.96 12.29 9.10
N THR A 193 14.20 13.27 9.59
CA THR A 193 14.70 14.58 10.02
C THR A 193 15.15 14.60 11.48
N GLY A 194 14.91 13.54 12.25
CA GLY A 194 15.10 13.50 13.70
C GLY A 194 14.02 14.19 14.51
N HIS A 195 13.01 14.81 13.89
CA HIS A 195 11.94 15.54 14.57
C HIS A 195 10.59 14.83 14.43
N LEU A 196 9.74 14.95 15.46
CA LEU A 196 8.34 14.49 15.37
C LEU A 196 7.48 15.40 14.49
N ILE A 197 7.86 16.69 14.42
CA ILE A 197 7.24 17.72 13.61
C ILE A 197 8.35 18.57 13.00
N ASP A 198 8.29 18.78 11.70
CA ASP A 198 9.05 19.78 10.96
C ASP A 198 8.10 20.87 10.44
N THR A 199 8.66 22.05 10.14
CA THR A 199 7.98 23.08 9.36
C THR A 199 8.53 23.05 7.94
N LEU A 200 7.65 22.84 6.96
CA LEU A 200 7.97 22.85 5.53
C LEU A 200 7.64 24.22 4.95
N GLU A 201 8.62 24.89 4.35
CA GLU A 201 8.40 26.09 3.57
C GLU A 201 7.99 25.70 2.14
N VAL A 202 6.69 25.83 1.83
CA VAL A 202 6.15 25.36 0.54
C VAL A 202 5.65 26.55 -0.29
N PRO A 203 6.18 26.77 -1.51
CA PRO A 203 5.73 27.86 -2.36
C PRO A 203 4.21 27.82 -2.60
N GLY A 204 3.56 28.97 -2.43
CA GLY A 204 2.12 29.11 -2.59
C GLY A 204 1.28 28.67 -1.38
N LEU A 205 1.85 27.96 -0.41
CA LEU A 205 1.19 27.55 0.83
C LEU A 205 1.76 28.24 2.08
N GLY A 206 3.03 28.63 2.04
CA GLY A 206 3.75 29.15 3.21
C GLY A 206 4.23 28.02 4.14
N PRO A 207 4.46 28.32 5.42
CA PRO A 207 4.94 27.35 6.39
C PRO A 207 3.85 26.34 6.76
N ILE A 208 4.12 25.05 6.55
CA ILE A 208 3.22 23.94 6.89
C ILE A 208 3.91 23.02 7.90
N GLU A 209 3.31 22.84 9.08
CA GLU A 209 3.76 21.80 10.01
C GLU A 209 3.47 20.40 9.43
N ALA A 210 4.45 19.51 9.53
CA ALA A 210 4.35 18.15 9.04
C ALA A 210 5.05 17.15 9.97
N THR A 211 4.42 15.99 10.19
CA THR A 211 5.14 14.80 10.67
C THR A 211 5.67 14.03 9.46
N LEU A 212 6.98 13.86 9.39
CA LEU A 212 7.66 13.09 8.35
C LEU A 212 8.09 11.74 8.91
N ILE A 213 7.39 10.68 8.52
CA ILE A 213 7.57 9.34 9.09
C ILE A 213 7.92 8.30 8.02
N ASN A 214 8.81 7.38 8.35
CA ASN A 214 9.17 6.23 7.53
C ASN A 214 8.88 4.92 8.29
N ALA A 215 7.61 4.53 8.33
CA ALA A 215 7.17 3.28 8.93
C ALA A 215 6.16 2.58 8.00
N GLY A 216 6.55 1.45 7.42
CA GLY A 216 5.78 0.76 6.39
C GLY A 216 5.87 1.41 5.00
N ILE A 217 5.78 2.74 4.91
CA ILE A 217 6.11 3.55 3.72
C ILE A 217 6.51 4.97 4.16
N PRO A 218 7.45 5.64 3.46
CA PRO A 218 7.70 7.06 3.67
C PRO A 218 6.41 7.87 3.47
N MET A 219 6.06 8.69 4.45
CA MET A 219 4.83 9.47 4.47
C MET A 219 5.03 10.81 5.19
N LEU A 220 4.45 11.86 4.61
CA LEU A 220 4.21 13.12 5.31
C LEU A 220 2.75 13.20 5.75
N CYS A 221 2.54 13.62 7.00
CA CYS A 221 1.23 13.89 7.58
C CYS A 221 1.13 15.36 7.96
N VAL A 222 0.09 16.06 7.52
CA VAL A 222 -0.16 17.48 7.82
C VAL A 222 -1.55 17.68 8.42
N ASP A 223 -1.79 18.81 9.07
CA ASP A 223 -3.14 19.19 9.53
C ASP A 223 -4.03 19.53 8.32
N ALA A 224 -5.24 18.96 8.26
CA ALA A 224 -6.24 19.29 7.26
C ALA A 224 -6.58 20.79 7.26
N HIS A 225 -6.68 21.40 8.44
CA HIS A 225 -7.04 22.82 8.56
C HIS A 225 -5.96 23.75 8.03
N ALA A 226 -4.68 23.35 8.10
CA ALA A 226 -3.58 24.10 7.49
C ALA A 226 -3.67 24.15 5.95
N LEU A 227 -4.42 23.21 5.35
CA LEU A 227 -4.71 23.18 3.91
C LEU A 227 -6.09 23.76 3.56
N GLY A 228 -6.84 24.28 4.54
CA GLY A 228 -8.21 24.73 4.34
C GLY A 228 -9.25 23.61 4.23
N TYR A 229 -8.90 22.39 4.62
CA TYR A 229 -9.79 21.23 4.64
C TYR A 229 -10.37 20.97 6.03
N THR A 230 -11.40 20.13 6.07
CA THR A 230 -12.04 19.63 7.29
C THR A 230 -11.53 18.26 7.72
N GLY A 231 -10.91 17.51 6.79
CA GLY A 231 -10.55 16.10 6.98
C GLY A 231 -11.68 15.12 6.65
N THR A 232 -12.87 15.61 6.28
CA THR A 232 -14.03 14.78 5.92
C THR A 232 -14.18 14.57 4.41
N GLU A 233 -13.36 15.20 3.58
CA GLU A 233 -13.50 15.28 2.11
C GLU A 233 -13.59 13.90 1.45
N LEU A 234 -14.46 13.76 0.45
CA LEU A 234 -14.53 12.57 -0.41
C LEU A 234 -13.77 12.80 -1.72
N GLN A 235 -13.63 11.74 -2.52
CA GLN A 235 -12.82 11.77 -3.73
C GLN A 235 -13.19 12.88 -4.70
N GLU A 236 -14.48 13.17 -4.91
CA GLU A 236 -14.91 14.21 -5.85
C GLU A 236 -14.43 15.61 -5.46
N ALA A 237 -14.45 15.94 -4.16
CA ALA A 237 -14.03 17.24 -3.65
C ALA A 237 -12.53 17.53 -3.88
N ILE A 238 -11.69 16.50 -3.96
CA ILE A 238 -10.24 16.65 -4.17
C ILE A 238 -9.85 16.30 -5.61
N ASN A 239 -10.30 15.17 -6.12
CA ASN A 239 -9.93 14.68 -7.45
C ASN A 239 -10.58 15.47 -8.60
N GLY A 240 -11.67 16.19 -8.31
CA GLY A 240 -12.34 17.10 -9.22
C GLY A 240 -11.74 18.51 -9.25
N ASP A 241 -10.79 18.82 -8.36
CA ASP A 241 -10.12 20.12 -8.27
C ASP A 241 -8.64 20.00 -8.71
N PRO A 242 -8.30 20.38 -9.96
CA PRO A 242 -6.92 20.36 -10.44
C PRO A 242 -5.97 21.21 -9.61
N HIS A 243 -6.44 22.33 -9.03
CA HIS A 243 -5.61 23.20 -8.21
C HIS A 243 -5.23 22.50 -6.90
N ALA A 244 -6.20 21.84 -6.24
CA ALA A 244 -5.93 21.03 -5.06
C ALA A 244 -4.90 19.92 -5.35
N LEU A 245 -5.01 19.24 -6.49
CA LEU A 245 -4.07 18.18 -6.86
C LEU A 245 -2.64 18.70 -7.06
N VAL A 246 -2.47 19.84 -7.74
CA VAL A 246 -1.15 20.49 -7.92
C VAL A 246 -0.57 20.94 -6.58
N CYS A 247 -1.40 21.52 -5.73
CA CYS A 247 -1.02 22.00 -4.40
C CYS A 247 -0.53 20.84 -3.51
N LEU A 248 -1.29 19.76 -3.44
CA LEU A 248 -0.94 18.56 -2.67
C LEU A 248 0.31 17.86 -3.24
N GLU A 249 0.49 17.82 -4.56
CA GLU A 249 1.70 17.26 -5.16
C GLU A 249 2.93 18.11 -4.87
N THR A 250 2.79 19.44 -4.89
CA THR A 250 3.87 20.38 -4.53
C THR A 250 4.29 20.15 -3.07
N LEU A 251 3.33 20.11 -2.15
CA LEU A 251 3.60 19.78 -0.74
C LEU A 251 4.30 18.42 -0.58
N ARG A 252 3.85 17.40 -1.34
CA ARG A 252 4.47 16.07 -1.32
C ARG A 252 5.93 16.11 -1.80
N ALA A 253 6.24 16.85 -2.85
CA ALA A 253 7.59 16.99 -3.39
C ALA A 253 8.54 17.67 -2.39
N TYR A 254 8.10 18.73 -1.72
CA TYR A 254 8.88 19.39 -0.67
C TYR A 254 9.07 18.51 0.56
N GLY A 255 8.04 17.74 0.95
CA GLY A 255 8.18 16.72 1.98
C GLY A 255 9.18 15.63 1.60
N ALA A 256 9.16 15.16 0.34
CA ALA A 256 10.11 14.17 -0.17
C ALA A 256 11.56 14.66 -0.13
N LEU A 257 11.78 15.92 -0.55
CA LEU A 257 13.08 16.57 -0.48
C LEU A 257 13.56 16.67 0.97
N ARG A 258 12.68 17.11 1.89
CA ARG A 258 13.01 17.23 3.32
C ARG A 258 13.30 15.89 3.98
N MET A 259 12.64 14.83 3.55
CA MET A 259 12.88 13.46 4.01
C MET A 259 14.16 12.83 3.44
N GLY A 260 14.80 13.47 2.44
CA GLY A 260 15.93 12.89 1.72
C GLY A 260 15.55 11.74 0.79
N VAL A 261 14.26 11.60 0.45
CA VAL A 261 13.79 10.57 -0.51
C VAL A 261 14.26 10.90 -1.93
N ILE A 262 14.37 12.20 -2.23
CA ILE A 262 14.88 12.74 -3.49
C ILE A 262 15.98 13.76 -3.21
N GLY A 263 16.88 13.96 -4.19
CA GLY A 263 17.88 15.03 -4.12
C GLY A 263 17.38 16.34 -4.72
N HIS A 264 16.56 16.24 -5.77
CA HIS A 264 16.03 17.39 -6.49
C HIS A 264 14.53 17.21 -6.78
N LEU A 265 13.78 18.32 -6.92
CA LEU A 265 12.34 18.28 -7.13
C LEU A 265 11.95 17.58 -8.45
N GLU A 266 12.82 17.65 -9.48
CA GLU A 266 12.58 17.00 -10.77
C GLU A 266 12.53 15.46 -10.66
N ASP A 267 13.18 14.89 -9.64
CA ASP A 267 13.23 13.43 -9.41
C ASP A 267 11.85 12.86 -9.08
N MET A 268 10.88 13.69 -8.68
CA MET A 268 9.53 13.24 -8.32
C MET A 268 8.80 12.48 -9.44
N VAL A 269 9.19 12.69 -10.70
CA VAL A 269 8.68 11.92 -11.85
C VAL A 269 8.98 10.43 -11.71
N GLN A 270 10.10 10.06 -11.09
CA GLN A 270 10.50 8.68 -10.82
C GLN A 270 10.00 8.17 -9.45
N HIS A 271 9.52 9.07 -8.60
CA HIS A 271 9.07 8.80 -7.23
C HIS A 271 7.57 9.10 -7.04
N GLN A 272 6.76 8.55 -7.94
CA GLN A 272 5.30 8.71 -7.90
C GLN A 272 4.65 7.88 -6.78
N HIS A 273 5.28 6.76 -6.38
CA HIS A 273 4.77 5.93 -5.30
C HIS A 273 5.17 6.42 -3.90
N THR A 274 6.35 6.98 -3.70
CA THR A 274 6.87 7.40 -2.37
C THR A 274 7.47 8.79 -2.39
N PRO A 275 7.35 9.60 -1.33
CA PRO A 275 6.52 9.36 -0.15
C PRO A 275 5.03 9.53 -0.46
N LYS A 276 4.18 9.09 0.47
CA LYS A 276 2.74 9.40 0.48
C LYS A 276 2.48 10.70 1.22
N LEU A 277 1.41 11.39 0.84
CA LEU A 277 0.89 12.54 1.58
C LEU A 277 -0.44 12.16 2.23
N ALA A 278 -0.60 12.45 3.52
CA ALA A 278 -1.87 12.41 4.21
C ALA A 278 -2.14 13.73 4.94
N PHE A 279 -3.41 14.12 5.01
CA PHE A 279 -3.87 15.17 5.91
C PHE A 279 -4.81 14.59 6.96
N VAL A 280 -4.67 15.10 8.19
CA VAL A 280 -5.34 14.59 9.39
C VAL A 280 -6.13 15.67 10.09
N ALA A 281 -7.22 15.29 10.74
CA ALA A 281 -8.04 16.19 11.55
C ALA A 281 -8.58 15.45 12.78
N ALA A 282 -9.05 16.21 13.76
CA ALA A 282 -9.79 15.66 14.89
C ALA A 282 -11.04 14.89 14.42
N PRO A 283 -11.57 13.95 15.22
CA PRO A 283 -12.82 13.25 14.92
C PRO A 283 -13.96 14.20 14.60
N ALA A 284 -14.67 13.95 13.50
CA ALA A 284 -15.92 14.61 13.16
C ALA A 284 -16.85 13.63 12.44
N ASP A 285 -18.14 13.88 12.53
CA ASP A 285 -19.16 13.13 11.80
C ASP A 285 -19.00 13.34 10.29
N TYR A 286 -19.15 12.28 9.51
CA TYR A 286 -19.19 12.38 8.04
C TYR A 286 -19.99 11.23 7.42
N VAL A 287 -20.37 11.39 6.15
CA VAL A 287 -20.97 10.33 5.35
C VAL A 287 -19.88 9.72 4.47
N ALA A 288 -19.60 8.43 4.69
CA ALA A 288 -18.65 7.68 3.88
C ALA A 288 -19.16 7.51 2.43
N SER A 289 -18.26 7.24 1.49
CA SER A 289 -18.58 7.06 0.07
C SER A 289 -19.60 5.97 -0.23
N GLY A 290 -19.76 4.99 0.67
CA GLY A 290 -20.80 3.95 0.61
C GLY A 290 -22.15 4.35 1.22
N GLY A 291 -22.33 5.60 1.64
CA GLY A 291 -23.56 6.11 2.27
C GLY A 291 -23.67 5.87 3.78
N ARG A 292 -22.71 5.17 4.39
CA ARG A 292 -22.69 4.95 5.85
C ARG A 292 -22.36 6.25 6.58
N HIS A 293 -23.15 6.60 7.59
CA HIS A 293 -22.77 7.61 8.57
C HIS A 293 -21.68 7.07 9.48
N VAL A 294 -20.60 7.83 9.63
CA VAL A 294 -19.53 7.57 10.59
C VAL A 294 -19.58 8.71 11.60
N HIS A 295 -19.84 8.37 12.86
CA HIS A 295 -19.86 9.33 13.95
C HIS A 295 -18.46 9.59 14.49
N ALA A 296 -18.22 10.81 14.98
CA ALA A 296 -16.98 11.22 15.61
C ALA A 296 -16.62 10.30 16.79
N THR A 297 -17.60 9.74 17.49
CA THR A 297 -17.41 8.79 18.59
C THR A 297 -16.95 7.40 18.14
N GLU A 298 -17.07 7.08 16.84
CA GLU A 298 -16.61 5.80 16.28
C GLU A 298 -15.14 5.84 15.87
N ILE A 299 -14.50 7.01 15.83
CA ILE A 299 -13.14 7.19 15.32
C ILE A 299 -12.28 8.02 16.28
N ASP A 300 -10.97 7.80 16.23
CA ASP A 300 -10.00 8.57 16.99
C ASP A 300 -9.44 9.74 16.18
N VAL A 301 -9.39 9.64 14.85
CA VAL A 301 -8.78 10.63 13.97
C VAL A 301 -9.36 10.53 12.55
N LEU A 302 -9.53 11.66 11.88
CA LEU A 302 -9.84 11.67 10.44
C LEU A 302 -8.54 11.64 9.64
N VAL A 303 -8.50 10.81 8.59
CA VAL A 303 -7.34 10.75 7.69
C VAL A 303 -7.78 10.67 6.24
N ARG A 304 -7.14 11.47 5.40
CA ARG A 304 -7.26 11.46 3.94
C ARG A 304 -5.87 11.34 3.35
N ALA A 305 -5.66 10.38 2.45
CA ALA A 305 -4.34 10.08 1.91
C ALA A 305 -4.35 10.07 0.37
N MET A 306 -3.29 10.64 -0.20
CA MET A 306 -3.06 10.72 -1.63
C MET A 306 -2.20 9.54 -2.11
N SER A 307 -2.50 9.01 -3.29
CA SER A 307 -1.66 8.03 -3.96
C SER A 307 -1.74 8.20 -5.47
N MET A 308 -0.58 8.34 -6.13
CA MET A 308 -0.47 8.61 -7.56
C MET A 308 -1.26 9.87 -7.96
N GLY A 309 -1.04 10.97 -7.23
CA GLY A 309 -1.67 12.27 -7.51
C GLY A 309 -3.19 12.34 -7.27
N ARG A 310 -3.81 11.34 -6.64
CA ARG A 310 -5.27 11.28 -6.41
C ARG A 310 -5.59 10.89 -4.97
N LEU A 311 -6.70 11.39 -4.44
CA LEU A 311 -7.25 10.96 -3.16
C LEU A 311 -7.65 9.49 -3.23
N HIS A 312 -7.11 8.70 -2.30
CA HIS A 312 -7.37 7.28 -2.21
C HIS A 312 -8.78 7.02 -1.64
N HIS A 313 -9.54 6.12 -2.28
CA HIS A 313 -10.95 5.83 -1.93
C HIS A 313 -11.15 5.28 -0.50
N ALA A 314 -10.16 4.58 0.04
CA ALA A 314 -10.15 4.04 1.41
C ALA A 314 -8.83 4.41 2.10
N MET A 315 -8.00 3.43 2.48
CA MET A 315 -6.63 3.68 2.95
C MET A 315 -5.66 2.64 2.39
N MET A 316 -4.45 3.07 1.99
CA MET A 316 -3.38 2.16 1.61
C MET A 316 -2.90 1.41 2.85
N GLY A 317 -2.71 0.09 2.78
CA GLY A 317 -2.29 -0.70 3.96
C GLY A 317 -0.95 -0.24 4.55
N THR A 318 0.02 0.17 3.73
CA THR A 318 1.29 0.73 4.22
C THR A 318 1.14 2.11 4.84
N ALA A 319 0.25 2.97 4.31
CA ALA A 319 -0.10 4.24 4.95
C ALA A 319 -0.77 4.00 6.31
N ALA A 320 -1.63 2.98 6.41
CA ALA A 320 -2.22 2.58 7.68
C ALA A 320 -1.16 2.17 8.71
N VAL A 321 -0.04 1.55 8.28
CA VAL A 321 1.12 1.28 9.15
C VAL A 321 1.78 2.57 9.63
N ALA A 322 2.07 3.49 8.71
CA ALA A 322 2.67 4.79 9.03
C ALA A 322 1.80 5.59 10.01
N LEU A 323 0.50 5.68 9.74
CA LEU A 323 -0.48 6.40 10.56
C LEU A 323 -0.66 5.76 11.94
N GLY A 324 -0.74 4.42 12.02
CA GLY A 324 -0.80 3.72 13.30
C GLY A 324 0.45 3.95 14.15
N THR A 325 1.62 3.94 13.51
CA THR A 325 2.91 4.22 14.17
C THR A 325 2.97 5.66 14.66
N ALA A 326 2.63 6.63 13.80
CA ALA A 326 2.61 8.04 14.16
C ALA A 326 1.62 8.32 15.29
N ALA A 327 0.40 7.76 15.23
CA ALA A 327 -0.62 7.91 16.26
C ALA A 327 -0.14 7.37 17.62
N ALA A 328 0.65 6.30 17.64
CA ALA A 328 1.16 5.71 18.86
C ALA A 328 2.28 6.52 19.54
N ILE A 329 2.91 7.46 18.83
CA ILE A 329 4.03 8.25 19.31
C ILE A 329 3.54 9.63 19.77
N PRO A 330 3.57 9.93 21.09
CA PRO A 330 3.13 11.21 21.62
C PRO A 330 3.85 12.39 20.96
N GLY A 331 3.07 13.33 20.44
CA GLY A 331 3.58 14.59 19.90
C GLY A 331 3.62 14.71 18.38
N THR A 332 3.45 13.63 17.62
CA THR A 332 3.25 13.71 16.15
C THR A 332 1.91 14.39 15.82
N LEU A 333 1.74 14.91 14.60
CA LEU A 333 0.47 15.51 14.18
C LEU A 333 -0.68 14.51 14.18
N VAL A 334 -0.43 13.24 13.79
CA VAL A 334 -1.44 12.19 13.84
C VAL A 334 -1.87 11.90 15.28
N ASN A 335 -0.90 11.84 16.20
CA ASN A 335 -1.17 11.66 17.62
C ASN A 335 -1.96 12.84 18.22
N ARG A 336 -1.59 14.07 17.89
CA ARG A 336 -2.29 15.30 18.34
C ARG A 336 -3.72 15.35 17.82
N ALA A 337 -3.92 15.07 16.52
CA ALA A 337 -5.26 14.99 15.92
C ALA A 337 -6.11 13.88 16.56
N ALA A 338 -5.47 12.80 17.04
CA ALA A 338 -6.11 11.77 17.82
C ALA A 338 -6.39 12.15 19.29
N GLY A 339 -6.06 13.36 19.74
CA GLY A 339 -6.24 13.81 21.14
C GLY A 339 -5.06 13.56 22.06
N GLY A 340 -3.90 13.18 21.53
CA GLY A 340 -2.65 13.04 22.28
C GLY A 340 -2.50 11.73 23.08
N GLY A 341 -1.45 11.67 23.90
CA GLY A 341 -1.16 10.55 24.80
C GLY A 341 -0.58 9.31 24.10
N LEU A 342 -0.35 8.23 24.86
CA LEU A 342 0.13 6.96 24.30
C LEU A 342 -1.06 6.17 23.71
N ARG A 343 -1.06 5.92 22.40
CA ARG A 343 -2.16 5.25 21.68
C ARG A 343 -1.72 3.98 20.98
N ARG A 344 -1.84 2.83 21.65
CA ARG A 344 -1.46 1.53 21.07
C ARG A 344 -2.40 1.03 19.97
N VAL A 345 -3.63 1.55 19.94
CA VAL A 345 -4.63 1.25 18.92
C VAL A 345 -5.31 2.55 18.54
N VAL A 346 -5.48 2.77 17.25
CA VAL A 346 -6.18 3.91 16.69
C VAL A 346 -7.17 3.43 15.64
N ARG A 347 -8.35 4.03 15.60
CA ARG A 347 -9.32 3.85 14.53
C ARG A 347 -9.46 5.14 13.75
N PHE A 348 -9.04 5.12 12.49
CA PHE A 348 -9.16 6.29 11.63
C PHE A 348 -10.43 6.25 10.79
N GLY A 349 -11.03 7.42 10.57
CA GLY A 349 -12.05 7.63 9.55
C GLY A 349 -11.39 7.99 8.21
N HIS A 350 -11.56 7.15 7.20
CA HIS A 350 -11.15 7.35 5.81
C HIS A 350 -12.38 7.49 4.88
N PRO A 351 -12.26 7.83 3.59
CA PRO A 351 -13.43 8.17 2.76
C PRO A 351 -14.48 7.04 2.66
N SER A 352 -14.06 5.77 2.63
CA SER A 352 -14.98 4.63 2.61
C SER A 352 -15.50 4.15 3.97
N GLY A 353 -15.13 4.78 5.10
CA GLY A 353 -15.52 4.35 6.45
C GLY A 353 -14.32 4.30 7.41
N THR A 354 -14.27 3.32 8.31
CA THR A 354 -13.27 3.26 9.38
C THR A 354 -12.28 2.11 9.23
N LEU A 355 -11.06 2.29 9.73
CA LEU A 355 -10.11 1.19 9.88
C LEU A 355 -9.31 1.32 11.18
N GLN A 356 -9.19 0.20 11.90
CA GLN A 356 -8.45 0.08 13.14
C GLN A 356 -7.05 -0.50 12.88
N VAL A 357 -6.05 0.11 13.50
CA VAL A 357 -4.64 -0.33 13.44
C VAL A 357 -4.05 -0.28 14.84
N GLY A 358 -3.32 -1.33 15.21
CA GLY A 358 -2.55 -1.37 16.45
C GLY A 358 -1.06 -1.20 16.16
N ALA A 359 -0.36 -0.41 16.96
CA ALA A 359 1.09 -0.24 16.88
C ALA A 359 1.72 -0.42 18.26
N GLU A 360 2.76 -1.26 18.31
CA GLU A 360 3.57 -1.50 19.49
C GLU A 360 4.85 -0.69 19.37
N VAL A 361 4.93 0.40 20.15
CA VAL A 361 6.07 1.32 20.17
C VAL A 361 6.75 1.32 21.53
N HIS A 362 8.06 1.48 21.52
CA HIS A 362 8.91 1.59 22.70
C HIS A 362 9.86 2.76 22.54
N GLN A 363 10.36 3.29 23.65
CA GLN A 363 11.45 4.24 23.63
C GLN A 363 12.71 3.53 24.12
N VAL A 364 13.76 3.54 23.30
CA VAL A 364 15.07 2.95 23.60
C VAL A 364 16.10 4.07 23.49
N ASN A 365 16.78 4.38 24.60
CA ASN A 365 17.77 5.47 24.67
C ASN A 365 17.25 6.82 24.15
N GLY A 366 15.99 7.16 24.47
CA GLY A 366 15.35 8.40 24.02
C GLY A 366 14.81 8.38 22.60
N GLN A 367 15.09 7.34 21.80
CA GLN A 367 14.59 7.18 20.43
C GLN A 367 13.38 6.24 20.39
N TRP A 368 12.39 6.59 19.59
CA TRP A 368 11.24 5.71 19.36
C TRP A 368 11.63 4.54 18.46
N SER A 369 11.15 3.35 18.81
CA SER A 369 11.19 2.16 17.99
C SER A 369 9.78 1.57 17.88
N VAL A 370 9.47 0.95 16.75
CA VAL A 370 8.20 0.26 16.51
C VAL A 370 8.49 -1.21 16.29
N ALA A 371 8.02 -2.06 17.19
CA ALA A 371 8.27 -3.50 17.14
C ALA A 371 7.33 -4.19 16.15
N ASN A 372 6.05 -3.80 16.17
CA ASN A 372 5.01 -4.46 15.40
C ASN A 372 3.84 -3.50 15.12
N VAL A 373 3.29 -3.57 13.91
CA VAL A 373 2.02 -2.93 13.57
C VAL A 373 1.05 -3.97 13.02
N ARG A 374 -0.16 -4.00 13.58
CA ARG A 374 -1.17 -5.03 13.32
C ARG A 374 -2.43 -4.44 12.72
N MET A 375 -2.97 -5.12 11.71
CA MET A 375 -4.28 -4.79 11.14
C MET A 375 -4.95 -6.01 10.54
N SER A 376 -6.26 -5.94 10.40
CA SER A 376 -7.06 -6.99 9.77
C SER A 376 -7.45 -6.61 8.34
N ARG A 377 -7.39 -7.61 7.47
CA ARG A 377 -7.76 -7.53 6.06
C ARG A 377 -8.51 -8.80 5.66
N SER A 378 -8.82 -8.92 4.38
CA SER A 378 -9.40 -10.11 3.75
C SER A 378 -8.89 -10.17 2.33
N ALA A 379 -8.83 -11.37 1.77
CA ALA A 379 -8.43 -11.59 0.39
C ALA A 379 -9.32 -12.63 -0.25
N ARG A 380 -9.42 -12.59 -1.58
CA ARG A 380 -10.04 -13.66 -2.38
C ARG A 380 -9.51 -13.66 -3.80
N VAL A 381 -9.47 -14.83 -4.40
CA VAL A 381 -9.33 -14.99 -5.85
C VAL A 381 -10.58 -14.45 -6.54
N LEU A 382 -10.35 -13.69 -7.62
CA LEU A 382 -11.39 -13.19 -8.52
C LEU A 382 -11.38 -13.98 -9.83
N MET A 383 -10.18 -14.32 -10.33
CA MET A 383 -9.98 -15.11 -11.53
C MET A 383 -8.62 -15.82 -11.44
N GLU A 384 -8.54 -17.04 -11.95
CA GLU A 384 -7.30 -17.82 -12.07
C GLU A 384 -7.22 -18.40 -13.49
N GLY A 385 -6.01 -18.46 -14.05
CA GLY A 385 -5.78 -19.01 -15.38
C GLY A 385 -4.53 -18.42 -16.02
N CYS A 386 -4.65 -17.91 -17.24
CA CYS A 386 -3.56 -17.25 -17.94
C CYS A 386 -3.96 -15.85 -18.40
N VAL A 387 -3.10 -14.85 -18.15
CA VAL A 387 -3.14 -13.60 -18.91
C VAL A 387 -2.55 -13.83 -20.30
N ARG A 388 -2.89 -12.94 -21.24
CA ARG A 388 -2.33 -12.96 -22.58
C ARG A 388 -1.75 -11.61 -22.96
N VAL A 389 -0.62 -11.64 -23.67
CA VAL A 389 0.06 -10.45 -24.20
C VAL A 389 0.58 -10.75 -25.61
N PRO A 390 0.73 -9.76 -26.51
CA PRO A 390 1.41 -9.93 -27.79
C PRO A 390 2.80 -10.57 -27.62
N ALA A 391 3.21 -11.43 -28.55
CA ALA A 391 4.48 -12.16 -28.45
C ALA A 391 5.69 -11.22 -28.41
N GLU A 392 5.63 -10.11 -29.15
CA GLU A 392 6.63 -9.04 -29.15
C GLU A 392 6.86 -8.40 -27.77
N SER A 393 5.86 -8.42 -26.87
CA SER A 393 6.01 -7.94 -25.49
C SER A 393 6.89 -8.84 -24.62
N VAL A 394 7.23 -10.03 -25.11
CA VAL A 394 8.13 -10.99 -24.47
C VAL A 394 9.48 -11.09 -25.22
N GLN A 395 9.51 -10.71 -26.50
CA GLN A 395 10.65 -10.90 -27.40
C GLN A 395 11.49 -9.62 -27.66
N ASN A 396 10.94 -8.41 -27.53
CA ASN A 396 11.64 -7.16 -27.86
C ASN A 396 12.60 -6.66 -26.76
N VAL A 397 13.38 -7.54 -26.13
CA VAL A 397 14.23 -7.17 -24.99
C VAL A 397 15.66 -7.68 -25.08
N ASP A 398 16.15 -7.83 -26.31
CA ASP A 398 17.57 -8.00 -26.61
C ASP A 398 18.28 -6.64 -26.78
#